data_AF-A0A2P5ANV3-F1
#
_entry.id   AF-A0A2P5ANV3-F1
#
_cell.length_a   1.000
_cell.length_b   1.000
_cell.length_c   1.000
_cell.angle_alpha   90.00
_cell.angle_beta   90.00
_cell.angle_gamma   90.00
#
_symmetry.space_group_name_H-M   'P 1'
#
loop_
_entity.id
_entity.type
_entity.pdbx_description
1 polymer ?
#
loop_
_entity_poly.entity_id
_entity_poly.type
_entity_poly.pdbx_seq_one_letter_code
_entity_poly.pdbx_strand_id
1 'polypeptide(L)'
;MLDIDLEVIVYRLKVIEQAKLLIQKRRKFNLERYRVINEEVKKLLKVGFIREVNYSLWIVNIVLIKKANRKWRVCIDFTDLNKTIPNDSFPLSRIDQLVDAIVGHKFLSFMDAYSGYNQICMCLDDEEKTSFITDQGLLPIAEL
;
A
#
# COMPACT_ATOMS: atom_id res chain seq x y z
N MET A 1 -12.22 9.32 -7.27
CA MET A 1 -11.78 10.23 -6.21
C MET A 1 -12.80 10.13 -5.08
N LEU A 2 -12.66 9.08 -4.28
CA LEU A 2 -13.35 8.91 -3.00
C LEU A 2 -12.28 9.17 -1.95
N ASP A 3 -11.82 10.41 -1.89
CA ASP A 3 -10.68 10.76 -1.04
C ASP A 3 -11.15 11.55 0.17
N ILE A 4 -10.60 11.19 1.32
CA ILE A 4 -10.62 12.03 2.49
C ILE A 4 -9.80 13.28 2.14
N ASP A 5 -10.27 14.46 2.53
CA ASP A 5 -9.58 15.72 2.22
C ASP A 5 -8.10 15.65 2.67
N LEU A 6 -7.19 16.12 1.82
CA LEU A 6 -5.75 16.18 2.09
C LEU A 6 -5.43 17.03 3.34
N GLU A 7 -6.30 17.98 3.68
CA GLU A 7 -6.19 18.76 4.92
C GLU A 7 -6.54 17.94 6.17
N VAL A 8 -7.35 16.88 6.04
CA VAL A 8 -7.77 16.03 7.14
C VAL A 8 -6.69 15.00 7.47
N ILE A 9 -6.21 14.25 6.46
CA ILE A 9 -5.19 13.23 6.69
C ILE A 9 -4.40 12.92 5.42
N VAL A 10 -3.08 12.79 5.59
CA VAL A 10 -2.16 12.24 4.60
C VAL A 10 -1.24 11.24 5.28
N TYR A 11 -0.92 10.16 4.59
CA TYR A 11 0.04 9.19 5.08
C TYR A 11 1.47 9.61 4.77
N ARG A 12 2.33 9.62 5.80
CA ARG A 12 3.75 9.97 5.67
C ARG A 12 4.61 8.78 6.05
N LEU A 13 5.56 8.44 5.18
CA LEU A 13 6.54 7.40 5.43
C LEU A 13 7.67 7.99 6.27
N LYS A 14 7.75 7.61 7.54
CA LYS A 14 8.84 8.01 8.45
C LYS A 14 10.13 7.25 8.14
N VAL A 15 10.65 7.35 6.91
CA VAL A 15 11.91 6.69 6.54
C VAL A 15 13.07 7.33 7.31
N ILE A 16 13.91 6.50 7.93
CA ILE A 16 15.11 6.97 8.64
C ILE A 16 16.02 7.73 7.66
N GLU A 17 16.48 8.93 8.02
CA GLU A 17 17.25 9.82 7.12
C GLU A 17 18.51 9.19 6.51
N GLN A 18 19.08 8.18 7.19
CA GLN A 18 20.28 7.45 6.77
C GLN A 18 19.97 6.14 6.03
N ALA A 19 18.69 5.89 5.69
CA ALA A 19 18.28 4.70 4.99
C ALA A 19 18.97 4.62 3.63
N LYS A 20 19.63 3.49 3.37
CA LYS A 20 20.23 3.21 2.07
C LYS A 20 19.11 3.11 1.02
N LEU A 21 19.29 3.79 -0.11
CA LEU A 21 18.41 3.67 -1.27
C LEU A 21 18.18 2.20 -1.62
N LEU A 22 16.91 1.84 -1.81
CA LEU A 22 16.51 0.46 -2.05
C LEU A 22 16.31 0.23 -3.55
N ILE A 23 17.26 -0.44 -4.19
CA ILE A 23 17.10 -0.86 -5.59
C ILE A 23 17.05 -2.39 -5.62
N GLN A 24 15.84 -2.94 -5.69
CA GLN A 24 15.68 -4.38 -5.87
C GLN A 24 15.84 -4.77 -7.33
N LYS A 25 16.52 -5.88 -7.58
CA LYS A 25 16.63 -6.47 -8.91
C LYS A 25 15.24 -6.93 -9.39
N ARG A 26 14.85 -6.52 -10.60
CA ARG A 26 13.58 -6.89 -11.22
C ARG A 26 13.40 -8.41 -11.27
N ARG A 27 12.26 -8.89 -10.76
CA ARG A 27 11.84 -10.29 -10.88
C ARG A 27 11.32 -10.59 -12.29
N LYS A 28 11.66 -11.77 -12.80
CA LYS A 28 11.16 -12.28 -14.08
C LYS A 28 9.91 -13.12 -13.85
N PHE A 29 8.87 -12.87 -14.63
CA PHE A 29 7.63 -13.64 -14.64
C PHE A 29 7.44 -14.37 -15.97
N ASN A 30 6.54 -15.34 -16.01
CA ASN A 30 6.09 -15.94 -17.27
C ASN A 30 4.97 -15.09 -17.90
N LEU A 31 4.61 -15.39 -19.15
CA LEU A 31 3.64 -14.60 -19.92
C LEU A 31 2.27 -14.47 -19.23
N GLU A 32 1.75 -15.57 -18.70
CA GLU A 32 0.49 -15.62 -17.94
C GLU A 32 0.51 -14.66 -16.75
N ARG A 33 1.59 -14.66 -15.98
CA ARG A 33 1.75 -13.77 -14.82
C ARG A 33 1.92 -12.31 -15.23
N TYR A 34 2.62 -12.03 -16.33
CA TYR A 34 2.71 -10.66 -16.84
C TYR A 34 1.34 -10.11 -17.27
N ARG A 35 0.49 -10.93 -17.90
CA ARG A 35 -0.88 -10.51 -18.23
C ARG A 35 -1.66 -10.07 -16.99
N VAL A 36 -1.61 -10.88 -15.92
CA VAL A 36 -2.27 -10.56 -14.65
C VAL A 36 -1.74 -9.24 -14.05
N ILE A 37 -0.42 -9.05 -14.04
CA ILE A 37 0.20 -7.83 -13.52
C ILE A 37 -0.27 -6.62 -14.33
N ASN A 38 -0.22 -6.71 -15.66
CA ASN A 38 -0.54 -5.59 -16.55
C ASN A 38 -2.01 -5.21 -16.51
N GLU A 39 -2.91 -6.19 -16.37
CA GLU A 39 -4.33 -5.93 -16.16
C GLU A 39 -4.60 -5.19 -14.86
N GLU A 40 -3.90 -5.55 -13.78
CA GLU A 40 -4.08 -4.87 -12.49
C GLU A 40 -3.47 -3.47 -12.50
N VAL A 41 -2.26 -3.31 -13.02
CA VAL A 41 -1.60 -2.02 -13.19
C VAL A 41 -2.48 -1.05 -13.99
N LYS A 42 -3.08 -1.51 -15.09
CA LYS A 42 -4.02 -0.69 -15.88
C LYS A 42 -5.24 -0.24 -15.08
N LYS A 43 -5.78 -1.08 -14.20
CA LYS A 43 -6.91 -0.70 -13.33
C LYS A 43 -6.48 0.36 -12.32
N LEU A 44 -5.33 0.17 -11.68
CA LEU A 44 -4.81 1.12 -10.69
C LEU A 44 -4.52 2.48 -11.32
N LEU A 45 -3.88 2.50 -12.51
CA LEU A 45 -3.66 3.73 -13.29
C LEU A 45 -4.99 4.42 -13.66
N LYS A 46 -6.00 3.64 -14.06
CA LYS A 46 -7.31 4.20 -14.43
C LYS A 46 -8.04 4.85 -13.26
N VAL A 47 -7.87 4.32 -12.05
CA VAL A 47 -8.50 4.85 -10.83
C VAL A 47 -7.73 6.03 -10.25
N GLY A 48 -6.42 6.11 -10.50
CA GLY A 48 -5.55 7.18 -10.00
C GLY A 48 -4.66 6.76 -8.83
N PHE A 49 -4.78 5.52 -8.34
CA PHE A 49 -4.02 5.02 -7.18
C PHE A 49 -2.51 4.91 -7.42
N ILE A 50 -2.08 4.86 -8.69
CA ILE A 50 -0.67 4.87 -9.07
C ILE A 50 -0.47 5.85 -10.21
N ARG A 51 0.72 6.44 -10.30
CA ARG A 51 1.14 7.34 -11.38
C ARG A 51 2.52 6.97 -11.89
N GLU A 52 2.89 7.47 -13.06
CA GLU A 52 4.24 7.28 -13.60
C GLU A 52 5.23 8.22 -12.91
N VAL A 53 6.42 7.70 -12.57
CA VAL A 53 7.54 8.50 -12.07
C VAL A 53 8.79 8.23 -12.87
N ASN A 54 9.60 9.27 -13.04
CA ASN A 54 10.90 9.16 -13.70
C ASN A 54 12.01 9.13 -12.65
N TYR A 55 13.00 8.27 -12.87
CA TYR A 55 14.25 8.23 -12.11
C TYR A 55 14.15 7.96 -10.60
N SER A 56 13.14 7.18 -10.17
CA SER A 56 13.05 6.80 -8.76
C SER A 56 14.25 5.98 -8.29
N LEU A 57 14.76 6.35 -7.11
CA LEU A 57 15.85 5.64 -6.43
C LEU A 57 15.33 4.55 -5.48
N TRP A 58 14.02 4.41 -5.37
CA TRP A 58 13.33 3.38 -4.60
C TRP A 58 12.64 2.43 -5.56
N ILE A 59 13.15 1.21 -5.70
CA ILE A 59 12.66 0.21 -6.64
C ILE A 59 12.33 -1.04 -5.85
N VAL A 60 11.04 -1.28 -5.62
CA VAL A 60 10.54 -2.52 -5.02
C VAL A 60 9.92 -3.45 -6.08
N ASN A 61 9.88 -4.74 -5.79
CA ASN A 61 9.34 -5.74 -6.71
C ASN A 61 7.85 -6.00 -6.50
N ILE A 62 7.20 -6.47 -7.56
CA ILE A 62 5.89 -7.13 -7.48
C ILE A 62 6.05 -8.59 -7.06
N VAL A 63 5.07 -9.10 -6.32
CA VAL A 63 4.89 -10.50 -5.97
C VAL A 63 3.46 -10.92 -6.31
N LEU A 64 3.33 -12.12 -6.86
CA LEU A 64 2.03 -12.71 -7.16
C LEU A 64 1.71 -13.81 -6.15
N ILE A 65 0.56 -13.67 -5.50
CA ILE A 65 0.06 -14.61 -4.49
C ILE A 65 -1.24 -15.23 -5.01
N LYS A 66 -1.40 -16.56 -4.89
CA LYS A 66 -2.70 -17.19 -5.17
C LYS A 66 -3.60 -17.07 -3.94
N LYS A 67 -4.79 -16.50 -4.13
CA LYS A 67 -5.86 -16.56 -3.13
C LYS A 67 -6.46 -17.98 -3.07
N ALA A 68 -7.17 -18.29 -1.99
CA ALA A 68 -7.89 -19.57 -1.82
C ALA A 68 -8.89 -19.85 -2.97
N ASN A 69 -9.47 -18.79 -3.55
CA ASN A 69 -10.34 -18.86 -4.73
C ASN A 69 -9.59 -19.07 -6.07
N ARG A 70 -8.31 -19.43 -6.02
CA ARG A 70 -7.41 -19.65 -7.17
C ARG A 70 -7.11 -18.42 -8.04
N LYS A 71 -7.64 -17.24 -7.71
CA LYS A 71 -7.29 -15.98 -8.40
C LYS A 71 -5.93 -15.49 -7.93
N TRP A 72 -5.19 -14.85 -8.83
CA TRP A 72 -3.95 -14.16 -8.51
C TRP A 72 -4.25 -12.81 -7.83
N ARG A 73 -3.45 -12.47 -6.83
CA ARG A 73 -3.37 -11.14 -6.22
C ARG A 73 -2.00 -10.57 -6.53
N VAL A 74 -1.98 -9.36 -7.10
CA VAL A 74 -0.77 -8.55 -7.26
C VAL A 74 -0.50 -7.90 -5.92
N CYS A 75 0.69 -8.09 -5.39
CA CYS A 75 1.18 -7.48 -4.17
C CYS A 75 2.52 -6.79 -4.46
N ILE A 76 2.83 -5.76 -3.70
CA ILE A 76 4.13 -5.09 -3.76
C ILE A 76 4.94 -5.51 -2.55
N ASP A 77 6.19 -5.89 -2.76
CA ASP A 77 7.09 -6.40 -1.73
C ASP A 77 7.82 -5.25 -1.03
N PHE A 78 7.13 -4.63 -0.07
CA PHE A 78 7.69 -3.58 0.77
C PHE A 78 8.59 -4.11 1.89
N THR A 79 9.02 -5.38 1.88
CA THR A 79 9.81 -5.96 2.98
C THR A 79 11.06 -5.17 3.30
N ASP A 80 11.79 -4.70 2.29
CA ASP A 80 13.00 -3.90 2.53
C ASP A 80 12.67 -2.44 2.88
N LEU A 81 11.62 -1.86 2.29
CA LEU A 81 11.15 -0.51 2.63
C LEU A 81 10.72 -0.45 4.10
N ASN A 82 9.94 -1.43 4.55
CA ASN A 82 9.43 -1.51 5.91
C ASN A 82 10.54 -1.63 6.96
N LYS A 83 11.71 -2.18 6.63
CA LYS A 83 12.88 -2.21 7.53
C LYS A 83 13.48 -0.82 7.78
N THR A 84 13.24 0.12 6.87
CA THR A 84 13.74 1.51 6.97
C THR A 84 12.80 2.43 7.75
N ILE A 85 11.60 1.94 8.08
CA ILE A 85 10.57 2.69 8.79
C ILE A 85 10.60 2.23 10.25
N PRO A 86 10.72 3.14 11.24
CA PRO A 86 10.63 2.78 12.64
C PRO A 86 9.20 2.31 12.95
N ASN A 87 9.09 1.36 13.88
CA ASN A 87 7.78 0.89 14.34
C ASN A 87 7.00 2.05 14.95
N ASP A 88 5.79 2.28 14.45
CA ASP A 88 4.89 3.28 15.03
C ASP A 88 4.24 2.68 16.28
N SER A 89 4.40 3.35 17.42
CA SER A 89 3.84 2.92 18.69
C SER A 89 2.46 3.54 18.91
N PHE A 90 1.58 3.43 17.91
CA PHE A 90 0.22 3.91 18.06
C PHE A 90 -0.51 3.04 19.11
N PRO A 91 -1.08 3.65 20.16
CA PRO A 91 -1.72 2.89 21.23
C PRO A 91 -3.02 2.28 20.73
N LEU A 92 -2.99 1.00 20.40
CA LEU A 92 -4.21 0.22 20.16
C LEU A 92 -4.82 -0.18 21.51
N SER A 93 -6.10 0.11 21.68
CA SER A 93 -6.87 -0.28 22.86
C SER A 93 -6.87 -1.80 23.02
N ARG A 94 -6.75 -2.28 24.27
CA ARG A 94 -6.80 -3.72 24.55
C ARG A 94 -8.22 -4.24 24.28
N ILE A 95 -8.33 -5.47 23.80
CA ILE A 95 -9.62 -6.09 23.50
C ILE A 95 -10.56 -6.03 24.71
N ASP A 96 -10.05 -6.31 25.92
CA ASP A 96 -10.87 -6.25 27.16
C ASP A 96 -11.47 -4.86 27.40
N GLN A 97 -10.71 -3.79 27.12
CA GLN A 97 -11.21 -2.41 27.28
C GLN A 97 -12.33 -2.11 26.30
N LEU A 98 -12.23 -2.62 25.07
CA LEU A 98 -13.28 -2.49 24.07
C LEU A 98 -14.52 -3.29 24.49
N VAL A 99 -14.35 -4.49 25.05
CA VAL A 99 -15.46 -5.32 25.53
C VAL A 99 -16.16 -4.64 26.70
N ASP A 100 -15.43 -4.22 27.73
CA ASP A 100 -15.97 -3.54 28.91
C ASP A 100 -16.72 -2.25 28.52
N ALA A 101 -16.22 -1.50 27.53
CA ALA A 101 -16.88 -0.30 27.02
C ALA A 101 -18.22 -0.58 26.31
N ILE A 102 -18.44 -1.81 25.85
CA ILE A 102 -19.67 -2.21 25.13
C ILE A 102 -20.67 -2.92 26.06
N VAL A 103 -20.24 -3.36 27.26
CA VAL A 103 -21.13 -4.02 28.24
C VAL A 103 -22.28 -3.09 28.62
N GLY A 104 -23.51 -3.63 28.64
CA GLY A 104 -24.71 -2.89 29.04
C GLY A 104 -25.41 -2.13 27.90
N HIS A 105 -24.79 -2.05 26.71
CA HIS A 105 -25.46 -1.51 25.52
C HIS A 105 -26.43 -2.54 24.91
N LYS A 106 -27.65 -2.11 24.61
CA LYS A 106 -28.71 -2.96 24.05
C LYS A 106 -28.49 -3.34 22.59
N PHE A 107 -27.74 -2.52 21.85
CA PHE A 107 -27.49 -2.69 20.42
C PHE A 107 -26.03 -2.35 20.11
N LEU A 108 -25.46 -3.09 19.16
CA LEU A 108 -24.14 -2.86 18.60
C LEU A 108 -24.26 -2.80 17.09
N SER A 109 -23.59 -1.84 16.46
CA SER A 109 -23.54 -1.71 14.99
C SER A 109 -22.08 -1.74 14.56
N PHE A 110 -21.77 -2.55 13.55
CA PHE A 110 -20.43 -2.68 12.99
C PHE A 110 -20.38 -1.97 11.64
N MET A 111 -19.36 -1.15 11.45
CA MET A 111 -19.07 -0.51 10.17
C MET A 111 -17.71 -1.02 9.68
N ASP A 112 -17.65 -1.44 8.43
CA ASP A 112 -16.41 -1.82 7.77
C ASP A 112 -15.96 -0.69 6.85
N ALA A 113 -14.75 -0.19 7.07
CA ALA A 113 -14.09 0.75 6.17
C ALA A 113 -13.50 -0.04 4.99
N TYR A 114 -14.37 -0.54 4.11
CA TYR A 114 -13.96 -1.34 2.95
C TYR A 114 -12.94 -0.57 2.10
N SER A 115 -11.78 -1.19 1.86
CA SER A 115 -10.65 -0.55 1.18
C SER A 115 -10.19 0.75 1.87
N GLY A 116 -10.30 0.84 3.19
CA GLY A 116 -9.93 2.03 3.96
C GLY A 116 -8.47 2.46 3.81
N TYR A 117 -7.58 1.54 3.43
CA TYR A 117 -6.20 1.91 3.04
C TYR A 117 -6.21 2.85 1.82
N ASN A 118 -6.97 2.52 0.78
CA ASN A 118 -7.11 3.29 -0.46
C ASN A 118 -7.93 4.58 -0.36
N GLN A 119 -8.22 5.05 0.85
CA GLN A 119 -8.92 6.31 1.09
C GLN A 119 -7.99 7.38 1.68
N ILE A 120 -6.75 7.01 2.02
CA ILE A 120 -5.75 7.90 2.58
C ILE A 120 -4.68 8.14 1.52
N CYS A 121 -4.56 9.38 1.08
CA CYS A 121 -3.53 9.77 0.13
C CYS A 121 -2.14 9.67 0.78
N MET A 122 -1.16 9.30 -0.03
CA MET A 122 0.24 9.37 0.35
C MET A 122 0.75 10.82 0.22
N CYS A 123 1.64 11.23 1.12
CA CYS A 123 2.30 12.51 0.98
C CYS A 123 3.17 12.53 -0.30
N LEU A 124 3.07 13.62 -1.08
CA LEU A 124 3.79 13.78 -2.36
C LEU A 124 5.30 13.51 -2.24
N ASP A 125 5.93 13.86 -1.12
CA ASP A 125 7.37 13.66 -0.86
C ASP A 125 7.73 12.18 -0.58
N ASP A 126 6.73 11.36 -0.27
CA ASP A 126 6.88 9.96 0.13
C ASP A 126 6.43 8.98 -0.95
N GLU A 127 5.59 9.40 -1.89
CA GLU A 127 5.10 8.55 -2.98
C GLU A 127 6.23 7.86 -3.74
N GLU A 128 7.27 8.59 -4.11
CA GLU A 128 8.41 8.05 -4.86
C GLU A 128 9.05 6.85 -4.14
N LYS A 129 9.03 6.85 -2.80
CA LYS A 129 9.61 5.78 -1.96
C LYS A 129 8.87 4.44 -2.08
N THR A 130 7.66 4.45 -2.60
CA THR A 130 6.83 3.26 -2.85
C THR A 130 6.89 2.74 -4.28
N SER A 131 7.78 3.30 -5.12
CA SER A 131 7.84 2.96 -6.53
C SER A 131 8.20 1.49 -6.76
N PHE A 132 7.38 0.80 -7.55
CA PHE A 132 7.59 -0.58 -7.91
C PHE A 132 7.87 -0.76 -9.41
N ILE A 133 8.66 -1.78 -9.75
CA ILE A 133 9.08 -2.05 -11.13
C ILE A 133 8.11 -2.97 -11.86
N THR A 134 7.70 -2.53 -13.05
CA THR A 134 6.87 -3.28 -14.01
C THR A 134 7.59 -3.41 -15.36
N ASP A 135 6.93 -4.04 -16.33
CA ASP A 135 7.33 -3.98 -17.74
C ASP A 135 7.02 -2.65 -18.41
N GLN A 136 6.09 -1.86 -17.85
CA GLN A 136 5.69 -0.54 -18.35
C GLN A 136 6.52 0.62 -17.77
N GLY A 137 7.18 0.41 -16.63
CA GLY A 137 8.00 1.43 -15.98
C GLY A 137 8.04 1.33 -14.47
N LEU A 138 8.43 2.42 -13.81
CA LEU A 138 8.38 2.61 -12.36
C LEU A 138 7.09 3.35 -12.00
N LEU A 139 6.33 2.78 -11.06
CA LEU A 139 5.03 3.29 -10.66
C LEU A 139 4.99 3.42 -9.13
N PRO A 140 4.98 4.63 -8.54
CA PRO A 140 4.67 4.85 -7.13
C PRO A 140 3.19 4.65 -6.82
N ILE A 141 2.92 4.37 -5.54
CA ILE A 141 1.59 4.42 -4.94
C ILE A 141 1.30 5.88 -4.57
N ALA A 142 0.17 6.41 -5.04
CA ALA A 142 -0.35 7.73 -4.70
C ALA A 142 -1.43 7.68 -3.61
N GLU A 143 -2.20 6.59 -3.55
CA GLU A 143 -3.25 6.32 -2.56
C GLU A 143 -3.04 4.90 -2.00
N LEU A 144 -3.18 4.71 -0.68
CA LEU A 144 -2.75 3.48 0.02
C LEU A 144 -3.55 2.19 -0.28
#